data_AF-A0A6J0MLY6-F1
#
_entry.id   AF-A0A6J0MLY6-F1
#
_cell.length_a   1.000
_cell.length_b   1.000
_cell.length_c   1.000
_cell.angle_alpha   90.00
_cell.angle_beta   90.00
_cell.angle_gamma   90.00
#
_symmetry.space_group_name_H-M   'P 1'
#
loop_
_entity.id
_entity.type
_entity.pdbx_description
1 polymer ?
#
loop_
_entity_poly.entity_id
_entity_poly.type
_entity_poly.pdbx_seq_one_letter_code
_entity_poly.pdbx_strand_id
1 'polypeptide(L)'
;MTNLKQKHLSSMGPRWKFKDAEAKALAEPISKSVSELQLSLAKTESSGSLSSCNVLLAVEPEQADLLRRCCFGISAEKVKKWIQLSFEEAFYLLYILKCIKLTLQGRCLENEVEIWMYMRSKRPNFPVFFKAYLHLRSKNWVLRSGLQYGVDFVAYRHHPSLVHSEYSVLVQSGDSDRLRVWSDVHCAVRLSGSVAKTLLTLHVSGNSNREDVNLPMCLENYRVEEQTISRWSPELSREDETTTPKPKVTTNVSNLATP
;
A
#
# COMPACT_ATOMS: atom_id res chain seq x y z
N MET A 1 33.30 -6.04 -3.62
CA MET A 1 32.73 -5.53 -2.36
C MET A 1 32.72 -4.02 -2.41
N THR A 2 31.61 -3.42 -2.82
CA THR A 2 31.46 -1.96 -2.86
C THR A 2 30.12 -1.64 -2.22
N ASN A 3 30.20 -1.07 -1.02
CA ASN A 3 29.09 -0.66 -0.18
C ASN A 3 28.24 0.40 -0.91
N LEU A 4 27.13 -0.03 -1.50
CA LEU A 4 26.00 0.85 -1.76
C LEU A 4 25.42 1.24 -0.40
N LYS A 5 25.85 2.39 0.12
CA LYS A 5 25.20 3.04 1.25
C LYS A 5 23.73 3.24 0.87
N GLN A 6 22.86 2.41 1.45
CA GLN A 6 21.43 2.58 1.43
C GLN A 6 21.12 3.92 2.07
N LYS A 7 20.91 4.94 1.22
CA LYS A 7 20.67 6.31 1.65
C LYS A 7 19.35 6.30 2.42
N HIS A 8 19.46 6.60 3.71
CA HIS A 8 18.36 6.64 4.66
C HIS A 8 17.20 7.45 4.07
N LEU A 9 16.02 6.84 4.02
CA LEU A 9 14.77 7.44 3.55
C LEU A 9 14.55 8.77 4.28
N SER A 10 14.66 9.90 3.61
CA SER A 10 14.22 11.19 4.15
C SER A 10 12.69 11.16 4.16
N SER A 11 12.10 10.53 5.16
CA SER A 11 10.66 10.50 5.39
C SER A 11 10.21 11.92 5.70
N MET A 12 9.70 12.65 4.69
CA MET A 12 8.83 13.79 4.98
C MET A 12 7.68 13.28 5.86
N GLY A 13 7.36 14.02 6.93
CA GLY A 13 6.28 13.66 7.84
C GLY A 13 4.92 13.54 7.12
N PRO A 14 3.90 12.99 7.80
CA PRO A 14 2.55 12.87 7.23
C PRO A 14 2.02 14.23 6.76
N ARG A 15 1.35 14.25 5.61
CA ARG A 15 0.68 15.46 5.10
C ARG A 15 -0.75 15.54 5.60
N TRP A 16 -0.92 16.20 6.73
CA TRP A 16 -2.22 16.45 7.36
C TRP A 16 -3.08 17.46 6.57
N LYS A 17 -4.40 17.22 6.50
CA LYS A 17 -5.33 18.08 5.74
C LYS A 17 -5.72 19.38 6.47
N PHE A 18 -5.65 19.37 7.79
CA PHE A 18 -6.00 20.52 8.64
C PHE A 18 -5.27 20.44 9.98
N LYS A 19 -5.21 21.55 10.72
CA LYS A 19 -4.38 21.75 11.91
C LYS A 19 -4.53 20.67 13.00
N ASP A 20 -5.76 20.23 13.28
CA ASP A 20 -6.06 19.26 14.34
C ASP A 20 -6.12 17.81 13.86
N ALA A 21 -5.79 17.54 12.58
CA ALA A 21 -5.94 16.21 12.00
C ALA A 21 -4.99 15.19 12.64
N GLU A 22 -3.77 15.62 12.98
CA GLU A 22 -2.78 14.79 13.67
C GLU A 22 -3.24 14.37 15.06
N ALA A 23 -3.73 15.33 15.86
CA ALA A 23 -4.25 15.06 17.19
C ALA A 23 -5.44 14.07 17.13
N LYS A 24 -6.35 14.24 16.16
CA LYS A 24 -7.46 13.29 15.92
C LYS A 24 -6.96 11.90 15.54
N ALA A 25 -5.94 11.82 14.68
CA ALA A 25 -5.35 10.55 14.26
C ALA A 25 -4.67 9.81 15.43
N LEU A 26 -4.00 10.54 16.32
CA LEU A 26 -3.36 9.99 17.52
C LEU A 26 -4.38 9.55 18.58
N ALA A 27 -5.49 10.28 18.72
CA ALA A 27 -6.57 9.93 19.64
C ALA A 27 -7.31 8.64 19.21
N GLU A 28 -7.39 8.38 17.91
CA GLU A 28 -7.98 7.17 17.33
C GLU A 28 -7.00 6.41 16.43
N PRO A 29 -6.09 5.60 17.01
CA PRO A 29 -5.19 4.75 16.23
C PRO A 29 -5.96 3.72 15.41
N ILE A 30 -5.59 3.54 14.14
CA ILE A 30 -6.22 2.57 13.23
C ILE A 30 -6.21 1.15 13.82
N SER A 31 -5.13 0.74 14.48
CA SER A 31 -5.02 -0.58 15.12
C SER A 31 -6.12 -0.82 16.15
N LYS A 32 -6.44 0.18 16.98
CA LYS A 32 -7.50 0.10 17.99
C LYS A 32 -8.87 -0.04 17.32
N SER A 33 -9.13 0.75 16.28
CA SER A 33 -10.39 0.65 15.52
C SER A 33 -10.53 -0.71 14.83
N VAL A 34 -9.44 -1.29 14.31
CA VAL A 34 -9.45 -2.62 13.67
C VAL A 34 -9.72 -3.72 14.70
N SER A 35 -9.15 -3.64 15.92
CA SER A 35 -9.47 -4.58 17.00
C SER A 35 -10.95 -4.48 17.42
N GLU A 36 -11.48 -3.27 17.55
CA GLU A 36 -12.90 -3.03 17.87
C GLU A 36 -13.83 -3.61 16.78
N LEU A 37 -13.49 -3.38 15.51
CA LEU A 37 -14.18 -3.95 14.36
C LEU A 37 -14.17 -5.48 14.39
N GLN A 38 -13.02 -6.09 14.65
CA GLN A 38 -12.87 -7.54 14.70
C GLN A 38 -13.80 -8.15 15.76
N LEU A 39 -13.81 -7.60 16.96
CA LEU A 39 -14.68 -8.07 18.06
C LEU A 39 -16.16 -7.89 17.72
N SER A 40 -16.52 -6.75 17.12
CA SER A 40 -17.91 -6.44 16.75
C SER A 40 -18.45 -7.40 15.68
N LEU A 41 -17.68 -7.66 14.62
CA LEU A 41 -18.10 -8.54 13.52
C LEU A 41 -18.08 -10.03 13.93
N ALA A 42 -17.10 -10.45 14.75
CA ALA A 42 -17.04 -11.82 15.26
C ALA A 42 -18.25 -12.17 16.13
N LYS A 43 -18.81 -11.20 16.85
CA LYS A 43 -19.99 -11.40 17.72
C LYS A 43 -21.28 -11.67 16.94
N THR A 44 -21.45 -11.07 15.76
CA THR A 44 -22.69 -11.12 14.97
C THR A 44 -22.65 -12.15 13.84
N GLU A 45 -21.53 -12.86 13.67
CA GLU A 45 -21.29 -13.76 12.54
C GLU A 45 -21.63 -13.12 11.18
N SER A 46 -21.19 -11.87 10.96
CA SER A 46 -21.56 -11.12 9.77
C SER A 46 -21.14 -11.87 8.49
N SER A 47 -22.08 -11.99 7.55
CA SER A 47 -21.87 -12.71 6.30
C SER A 47 -21.87 -11.78 5.08
N GLY A 48 -20.91 -12.02 4.18
CA GLY A 48 -20.77 -11.33 2.91
C GLY A 48 -21.21 -12.20 1.75
N SER A 49 -21.83 -11.61 0.74
CA SER A 49 -22.16 -12.29 -0.51
C SER A 49 -21.10 -12.00 -1.58
N LEU A 50 -20.51 -13.05 -2.13
CA LEU A 50 -19.55 -13.00 -3.22
C LEU A 50 -20.25 -12.67 -4.54
N SER A 51 -19.80 -11.59 -5.18
CA SER A 51 -20.19 -11.20 -6.53
C SER A 51 -19.03 -11.45 -7.51
N SER A 52 -19.20 -11.11 -8.78
CA SER A 52 -18.23 -11.36 -9.85
C SER A 52 -16.84 -10.79 -9.55
N CYS A 53 -16.77 -9.58 -9.01
CA CYS A 53 -15.50 -8.87 -8.76
C CYS A 53 -15.40 -8.21 -7.37
N ASN A 54 -16.44 -8.30 -6.54
CA ASN A 54 -16.52 -7.64 -5.24
C ASN A 54 -17.29 -8.51 -4.23
N VAL A 55 -17.27 -8.12 -2.96
CA VAL A 55 -18.08 -8.72 -1.89
C VAL A 55 -19.03 -7.69 -1.32
N LEU A 56 -20.30 -8.05 -1.17
CA LEU A 56 -21.29 -7.21 -0.49
C LEU A 56 -21.50 -7.74 0.93
N LEU A 57 -21.11 -6.95 1.92
CA LEU A 57 -21.27 -7.28 3.32
C LEU A 57 -22.51 -6.57 3.88
N ALA A 58 -23.46 -7.35 4.40
CA ALA A 58 -24.56 -6.81 5.18
C ALA A 58 -24.08 -6.58 6.61
N VAL A 59 -24.23 -5.35 7.11
CA VAL A 59 -23.80 -4.98 8.45
C VAL A 59 -24.81 -4.08 9.14
N GLU A 60 -24.78 -4.13 10.47
CA GLU A 60 -25.51 -3.18 11.31
C GLU A 60 -24.91 -1.76 11.22
N PRO A 61 -25.69 -0.71 11.58
CA PRO A 61 -25.25 0.67 11.46
C PRO A 61 -23.94 1.01 12.19
N GLU A 62 -23.71 0.40 13.35
CA GLU A 62 -22.53 0.55 14.19
C GLU A 62 -21.31 -0.12 13.54
N GLN A 63 -21.49 -1.33 13.01
CA GLN A 63 -20.45 -2.06 12.29
C GLN A 63 -20.03 -1.33 11.00
N ALA A 64 -21.00 -0.75 10.30
CA ALA A 64 -20.72 0.10 9.15
C ALA A 64 -19.90 1.34 9.53
N ASP A 65 -20.05 1.85 10.75
CA ASP A 65 -19.22 2.94 11.27
C ASP A 65 -17.80 2.48 11.56
N LEU A 66 -17.64 1.33 12.21
CA LEU A 66 -16.33 0.72 12.45
C LEU A 66 -15.58 0.42 11.13
N LEU A 67 -16.27 -0.11 10.12
CA LEU A 67 -15.70 -0.34 8.79
C LEU A 67 -15.23 0.96 8.14
N ARG A 68 -16.03 2.03 8.24
CA ARG A 68 -15.67 3.37 7.74
C ARG A 68 -14.44 3.92 8.48
N ARG A 69 -14.41 3.85 9.81
CA ARG A 69 -13.27 4.27 10.64
C ARG A 69 -11.98 3.51 10.29
N CYS A 70 -12.10 2.21 10.00
CA CYS A 70 -10.98 1.35 9.57
C CYS A 70 -10.66 1.43 8.07
N CYS A 71 -11.40 2.24 7.32
CA CYS A 71 -11.27 2.43 5.87
C CYS A 71 -11.47 1.16 5.02
N PHE A 72 -12.27 0.21 5.49
CA PHE A 72 -12.66 -0.96 4.69
C PHE A 72 -13.89 -0.66 3.83
N GLY A 73 -13.78 -0.92 2.53
CA GLY A 73 -14.90 -0.92 1.60
C GLY A 73 -15.48 0.46 1.28
N ILE A 74 -16.55 0.46 0.52
CA ILE A 74 -17.31 1.63 0.08
C ILE A 74 -18.78 1.39 0.42
N SER A 75 -19.45 2.39 0.97
CA SER A 75 -20.88 2.30 1.27
C SER A 75 -21.68 2.25 -0.03
N ALA A 76 -22.47 1.19 -0.23
CA ALA A 76 -23.24 0.97 -1.45
C ALA A 76 -24.67 1.53 -1.39
N GLU A 77 -25.29 1.63 -0.20
CA GLU A 77 -26.69 2.05 -0.08
C GLU A 77 -27.02 2.71 1.28
N LYS A 78 -28.09 3.53 1.32
CA LYS A 78 -28.50 4.33 2.49
C LYS A 78 -29.49 3.66 3.45
N VAL A 79 -30.25 2.65 2.99
CA VAL A 79 -31.42 2.11 3.74
C VAL A 79 -31.07 0.83 4.51
N LYS A 80 -30.35 -0.11 3.90
CA LYS A 80 -29.53 -1.14 4.58
C LYS A 80 -28.08 -0.82 4.25
N LYS A 81 -27.19 -0.71 5.24
CA LYS A 81 -25.80 -0.33 4.99
C LYS A 81 -25.03 -1.53 4.42
N TRP A 82 -25.25 -1.81 3.15
CA TRP A 82 -24.38 -2.70 2.39
C TRP A 82 -23.02 -2.04 2.21
N ILE A 83 -21.96 -2.72 2.63
CA ILE A 83 -20.59 -2.30 2.38
C ILE A 83 -20.02 -3.17 1.27
N GLN A 84 -19.59 -2.52 0.20
CA GLN A 84 -18.89 -3.18 -0.89
C GLN A 84 -17.40 -3.24 -0.55
N LEU A 85 -16.86 -4.45 -0.49
CA LEU A 85 -15.44 -4.73 -0.25
C LEU A 85 -14.79 -5.22 -1.54
N SER A 86 -13.52 -4.85 -1.75
CA SER A 86 -12.69 -5.53 -2.74
C SER A 86 -12.40 -6.97 -2.29
N PHE A 87 -11.92 -7.82 -3.20
CA PHE A 87 -11.50 -9.18 -2.83
C PHE A 87 -10.37 -9.16 -1.78
N GLU A 88 -9.42 -8.23 -1.88
CA GLU A 88 -8.34 -8.11 -0.90
C GLU A 88 -8.86 -7.71 0.47
N GLU A 89 -9.77 -6.74 0.53
CA GLU A 89 -10.39 -6.32 1.78
C GLU A 89 -11.21 -7.44 2.41
N ALA A 90 -12.08 -8.09 1.63
CA ALA A 90 -12.92 -9.16 2.11
C ALA A 90 -12.10 -10.37 2.58
N PHE A 91 -11.09 -10.78 1.80
CA PHE A 91 -10.24 -11.90 2.17
C PHE A 91 -9.34 -11.55 3.37
N TYR A 92 -8.96 -10.28 3.56
CA TYR A 92 -8.27 -9.85 4.79
C TYR A 92 -9.17 -10.00 6.03
N LEU A 93 -10.42 -9.54 5.96
CA LEU A 93 -11.38 -9.68 7.06
C LEU A 93 -11.69 -11.15 7.38
N LEU A 94 -11.76 -12.00 6.35
CA LEU A 94 -11.98 -13.45 6.49
C LEU A 94 -10.75 -14.19 7.03
N TYR A 95 -9.61 -14.10 6.34
CA TYR A 95 -8.45 -14.97 6.58
C TYR A 95 -7.56 -14.47 7.72
N ILE A 96 -7.32 -13.15 7.78
CA ILE A 96 -6.42 -12.55 8.76
C ILE A 96 -7.17 -12.19 10.04
N LEU A 97 -8.30 -11.49 9.92
CA LEU A 97 -9.09 -11.08 11.10
C LEU A 97 -10.08 -12.15 11.57
N LYS A 98 -10.45 -13.11 10.73
CA LYS A 98 -11.39 -14.19 11.05
C LYS A 98 -12.71 -13.69 11.64
N CYS A 99 -13.22 -12.59 11.09
CA CYS A 99 -14.38 -11.89 11.65
C CYS A 99 -15.62 -11.87 10.75
N ILE A 100 -15.52 -12.37 9.51
CA ILE A 100 -16.67 -12.49 8.59
C ILE A 100 -16.74 -13.89 7.98
N LYS A 101 -17.94 -14.30 7.54
CA LYS A 101 -18.16 -15.49 6.70
C LYS A 101 -18.52 -15.05 5.29
N LEU A 102 -18.19 -15.83 4.25
CA LEU A 102 -18.58 -15.52 2.88
C LEU A 102 -19.51 -16.58 2.30
N THR A 103 -20.47 -16.11 1.51
CA THR A 103 -21.50 -16.92 0.86
C THR A 103 -21.43 -16.71 -0.65
N LEU A 104 -21.68 -17.76 -1.43
CA LEU A 104 -21.77 -17.71 -2.89
C LEU A 104 -23.14 -18.23 -3.29
N GLN A 105 -23.95 -17.39 -3.95
CA GLN A 105 -25.30 -17.75 -4.40
C GLN A 105 -26.18 -18.35 -3.28
N GLY A 106 -26.07 -17.82 -2.05
CA GLY A 106 -26.82 -18.30 -0.89
C GLY A 106 -26.26 -19.56 -0.22
N ARG A 107 -25.20 -20.18 -0.77
CA ARG A 107 -24.46 -21.26 -0.09
C ARG A 107 -23.34 -20.66 0.76
N CYS A 108 -23.27 -21.06 2.03
CA CYS A 108 -22.15 -20.69 2.89
C CYS A 108 -20.89 -21.44 2.40
N LEU A 109 -19.82 -20.71 2.10
CA LEU A 109 -18.52 -21.29 1.83
C LEU A 109 -17.76 -21.32 3.16
N GLU A 110 -17.80 -22.46 3.84
CA GLU A 110 -17.11 -22.63 5.12
C GLU A 110 -15.59 -22.80 4.94
N ASN A 111 -15.16 -23.18 3.73
CA ASN A 111 -13.76 -23.44 3.42
C ASN A 111 -13.09 -22.22 2.78
N GLU A 112 -12.08 -21.68 3.45
CA GLU A 112 -11.23 -20.59 2.98
C GLU A 112 -10.59 -20.90 1.61
N VAL A 113 -10.32 -22.18 1.32
CA VAL A 113 -9.76 -22.66 0.05
C VAL A 113 -10.74 -22.46 -1.11
N GLU A 114 -12.03 -22.72 -0.91
CA GLU A 114 -13.05 -22.54 -1.96
C GLU A 114 -13.20 -21.06 -2.32
N ILE A 115 -13.20 -20.20 -1.31
CA ILE A 115 -13.25 -18.74 -1.48
C ILE A 115 -12.00 -18.26 -2.24
N TRP A 116 -10.83 -18.74 -1.84
CA TRP A 116 -9.56 -18.42 -2.49
C TRP A 116 -9.55 -18.83 -3.96
N MET A 117 -9.96 -20.07 -4.26
CA MET A 117 -10.09 -20.58 -5.62
C MET A 117 -11.08 -19.76 -6.43
N TYR A 118 -12.24 -19.40 -5.86
CA TYR A 118 -13.22 -18.55 -6.53
C TYR A 118 -12.62 -17.19 -6.89
N MET A 119 -12.02 -16.48 -5.93
CA MET A 119 -11.42 -15.16 -6.17
C MET A 119 -10.30 -15.22 -7.21
N ARG A 120 -9.45 -16.26 -7.17
CA ARG A 120 -8.41 -16.49 -8.17
C ARG A 120 -8.97 -16.80 -9.55
N SER A 121 -10.05 -17.60 -9.64
CA SER A 121 -10.71 -17.89 -10.93
C SER A 121 -11.27 -16.64 -11.59
N LYS A 122 -11.78 -15.69 -10.79
CA LYS A 122 -12.31 -14.40 -11.28
C LYS A 122 -11.21 -13.40 -11.58
N ARG A 123 -10.12 -13.42 -10.81
CA ARG A 123 -8.99 -12.52 -10.97
C ARG A 123 -7.68 -13.28 -10.75
N PRO A 124 -7.02 -13.76 -11.82
CA PRO A 124 -5.81 -14.59 -11.71
C PRO A 124 -4.67 -13.94 -10.91
N ASN A 125 -4.56 -12.60 -10.96
CA ASN A 125 -3.55 -11.83 -10.22
C ASN A 125 -3.93 -11.61 -8.74
N PHE A 126 -5.08 -12.12 -8.28
CA PHE A 126 -5.54 -11.94 -6.90
C PHE A 126 -4.51 -12.34 -5.84
N PRO A 127 -3.81 -13.50 -5.92
CA PRO A 127 -2.80 -13.87 -4.92
C PRO A 127 -1.69 -12.85 -4.75
N VAL A 128 -1.19 -12.33 -5.88
CA VAL A 128 -0.14 -11.30 -5.93
C VAL A 128 -0.62 -10.00 -5.28
N PHE A 129 -1.81 -9.54 -5.67
CA PHE A 129 -2.39 -8.30 -5.14
C PHE A 129 -2.75 -8.43 -3.66
N PHE A 130 -3.25 -9.59 -3.24
CA PHE A 130 -3.55 -9.85 -1.83
C PHE A 130 -2.27 -9.90 -1.00
N LYS A 131 -1.18 -10.52 -1.49
CA LYS A 131 0.11 -10.48 -0.81
C LYS A 131 0.63 -9.05 -0.64
N ALA A 132 0.56 -8.25 -1.70
CA ALA A 132 0.95 -6.84 -1.63
C ALA A 132 0.08 -6.04 -0.64
N TYR A 133 -1.24 -6.27 -0.66
CA TYR A 133 -2.18 -5.68 0.29
C TYR A 133 -1.86 -6.05 1.74
N LEU A 134 -1.64 -7.34 2.00
CA LEU A 134 -1.28 -7.88 3.31
C LEU A 134 0.04 -7.29 3.82
N HIS A 135 1.04 -7.18 2.95
CA HIS A 135 2.35 -6.62 3.28
C HIS A 135 2.27 -5.14 3.68
N LEU A 136 1.46 -4.35 2.98
CA LEU A 136 1.24 -2.94 3.36
C LEU A 136 0.38 -2.81 4.62
N ARG A 137 -0.64 -3.65 4.80
CA ARG A 137 -1.46 -3.70 6.02
C ARG A 137 -0.64 -4.08 7.25
N SER A 138 0.31 -5.00 7.15
CA SER A 138 1.19 -5.38 8.27
C SER A 138 2.12 -4.24 8.70
N LYS A 139 2.42 -3.30 7.79
CA LYS A 139 3.10 -2.02 8.06
C LYS A 139 2.15 -0.89 8.46
N ASN A 140 0.89 -1.22 8.79
CA ASN A 140 -0.15 -0.31 9.25
C ASN A 140 -0.56 0.77 8.22
N TRP A 141 -0.37 0.50 6.91
CA TRP A 141 -0.91 1.37 5.87
C TRP A 141 -2.41 1.16 5.68
N VAL A 142 -3.14 2.26 5.51
CA VAL A 142 -4.52 2.23 5.03
C VAL A 142 -4.50 2.26 3.50
N LEU A 143 -5.09 1.24 2.86
CA LEU A 143 -5.14 1.13 1.42
C LEU A 143 -6.52 1.42 0.85
N ARG A 144 -6.56 2.15 -0.26
CA ARG A 144 -7.76 2.36 -1.08
C ARG A 144 -7.44 2.05 -2.54
N SER A 145 -8.48 1.88 -3.36
CA SER A 145 -8.34 1.71 -4.81
C SER A 145 -7.54 2.87 -5.42
N GLY A 146 -6.52 2.53 -6.19
CA GLY A 146 -5.66 3.49 -6.89
C GLY A 146 -6.18 3.92 -8.27
N LEU A 147 -7.35 3.42 -8.70
CA LEU A 147 -7.85 3.55 -10.07
C LEU A 147 -7.89 5.00 -10.58
N GLN A 148 -8.28 5.94 -9.71
CA GLN A 148 -8.33 7.38 -10.05
C GLN A 148 -6.95 8.00 -10.35
N TYR A 149 -5.88 7.34 -9.93
CA TYR A 149 -4.50 7.79 -10.13
C TYR A 149 -3.73 6.90 -11.11
N GLY A 150 -4.41 5.96 -11.78
CA GLY A 150 -3.78 5.03 -12.71
C GLY A 150 -2.87 3.99 -12.06
N VAL A 151 -3.03 3.75 -10.75
CA VAL A 151 -2.22 2.78 -9.98
C VAL A 151 -3.13 1.76 -9.29
N ASP A 152 -2.55 0.73 -8.68
CA ASP A 152 -3.31 -0.37 -8.09
C ASP A 152 -3.91 0.03 -6.73
N PHE A 153 -3.08 0.62 -5.86
CA PHE A 153 -3.51 1.13 -4.56
C PHE A 153 -2.99 2.55 -4.30
N VAL A 154 -3.65 3.25 -3.38
CA VAL A 154 -3.07 4.42 -2.72
C VAL A 154 -2.95 4.14 -1.23
N ALA A 155 -1.80 4.50 -0.66
CA ALA A 155 -1.48 4.22 0.74
C ALA A 155 -1.51 5.50 1.58
N TYR A 156 -2.23 5.44 2.69
CA TYR A 156 -2.36 6.52 3.66
C TYR A 156 -1.80 6.08 5.01
N ARG A 157 -1.18 7.01 5.74
CA ARG A 157 -0.72 6.76 7.12
C ARG A 157 -1.88 6.65 8.12
N HIS A 158 -3.05 7.18 7.77
CA HIS A 158 -4.26 7.19 8.58
C HIS A 158 -5.50 7.39 7.67
N HIS A 159 -6.67 7.60 8.24
CA HIS A 159 -7.93 7.77 7.54
C HIS A 159 -7.86 8.89 6.47
N PRO A 160 -8.36 8.66 5.23
CA PRO A 160 -8.28 9.63 4.13
C PRO A 160 -8.95 10.99 4.38
N SER A 161 -9.79 11.13 5.40
CA SER A 161 -10.35 12.44 5.81
C SER A 161 -9.35 13.31 6.58
N LEU A 162 -8.32 12.71 7.21
CA LEU A 162 -7.35 13.39 8.06
C LEU A 162 -6.03 13.66 7.34
N VAL A 163 -5.58 12.73 6.50
CA VAL A 163 -4.26 12.78 5.86
C VAL A 163 -4.36 12.57 4.36
N HIS A 164 -3.46 13.21 3.60
CA HIS A 164 -3.26 12.87 2.19
C HIS A 164 -2.51 11.54 2.08
N SER A 165 -2.83 10.73 1.07
CA SER A 165 -2.04 9.53 0.78
C SER A 165 -0.60 9.91 0.46
N GLU A 166 0.33 9.09 0.90
CA GLU A 166 1.77 9.27 0.69
C GLU A 166 2.21 8.60 -0.60
N TYR A 167 1.74 7.37 -0.82
CA TYR A 167 2.16 6.54 -1.94
C TYR A 167 1.04 6.31 -2.96
N SER A 168 1.42 6.39 -4.22
CA SER A 168 0.76 5.71 -5.33
C SER A 168 1.45 4.36 -5.50
N VAL A 169 0.72 3.25 -5.40
CA VAL A 169 1.29 1.90 -5.33
C VAL A 169 1.02 1.14 -6.62
N LEU A 170 2.07 0.68 -7.27
CA LEU A 170 2.01 -0.27 -8.39
C LEU A 170 2.49 -1.65 -7.92
N VAL A 171 1.69 -2.68 -8.15
CA VAL A 171 2.03 -4.07 -7.84
C VAL A 171 2.56 -4.73 -9.11
N GLN A 172 3.78 -5.26 -9.03
CA GLN A 172 4.48 -5.92 -10.12
C GLN A 172 4.68 -7.39 -9.74
N SER A 173 4.54 -8.30 -10.70
CA SER A 173 4.88 -9.71 -10.52
C SER A 173 5.35 -10.31 -11.82
N GLY A 174 6.59 -10.83 -11.82
CA GLY A 174 7.21 -11.53 -12.95
C GLY A 174 6.88 -10.89 -14.30
N ASP A 175 6.24 -11.67 -15.18
CA ASP A 175 5.89 -11.27 -16.55
C ASP A 175 4.70 -10.30 -16.67
N SER A 176 4.10 -9.80 -15.60
CA SER A 176 2.99 -8.84 -15.66
C SER A 176 3.39 -7.43 -15.23
N ASP A 177 4.64 -7.03 -15.52
CA ASP A 177 5.12 -5.70 -15.16
C ASP A 177 4.55 -4.59 -16.07
N ARG A 178 3.99 -3.54 -15.46
CA ARG A 178 3.49 -2.32 -16.11
C ARG A 178 4.59 -1.29 -16.39
N LEU A 179 5.79 -1.45 -15.84
CA LEU A 179 6.90 -0.51 -15.95
C LEU A 179 8.07 -1.09 -16.76
N ARG A 180 7.75 -1.83 -17.83
CA ARG A 180 8.75 -2.53 -18.67
C ARG A 180 9.62 -1.59 -19.48
N VAL A 181 9.08 -0.43 -19.89
CA VAL A 181 9.80 0.57 -20.67
C VAL A 181 9.91 1.88 -19.92
N TRP A 182 10.99 2.64 -20.18
CA TRP A 182 11.25 3.91 -19.51
C TRP A 182 10.12 4.93 -19.66
N SER A 183 9.38 4.91 -20.78
CA SER A 183 8.21 5.77 -20.96
C SER A 183 7.13 5.51 -19.90
N ASP A 184 6.89 4.24 -19.54
CA ASP A 184 5.89 3.88 -18.53
C ASP A 184 6.32 4.36 -17.15
N VAL A 185 7.62 4.23 -16.83
CA VAL A 185 8.20 4.76 -15.59
C VAL A 185 8.03 6.28 -15.52
N HIS A 186 8.38 7.00 -16.59
CA HIS A 186 8.22 8.45 -16.64
C HIS A 186 6.76 8.88 -16.51
N CYS A 187 5.83 8.19 -17.19
CA CYS A 187 4.40 8.43 -17.07
C CYS A 187 3.91 8.20 -15.64
N ALA A 188 4.26 7.09 -15.01
CA ALA A 188 3.84 6.75 -13.64
C ALA A 188 4.38 7.75 -12.61
N VAL A 189 5.66 8.15 -12.73
CA VAL A 189 6.28 9.18 -11.89
C VAL A 189 5.62 10.55 -12.11
N ARG A 190 5.31 10.91 -13.35
CA ARG A 190 4.62 12.17 -13.67
C ARG A 190 3.21 12.22 -13.10
N LEU A 191 2.42 11.16 -13.26
CA LEU A 191 1.07 11.06 -12.72
C LEU A 191 1.09 11.15 -11.19
N SER A 192 1.95 10.38 -10.53
CA SER A 192 2.07 10.39 -9.06
C SER A 192 2.52 11.76 -8.54
N GLY A 193 3.57 12.33 -9.15
CA GLY A 193 4.10 13.63 -8.76
C GLY A 193 3.11 14.79 -8.96
N SER A 194 2.24 14.74 -9.97
CA SER A 194 1.22 15.78 -10.23
C SER A 194 0.23 15.95 -9.08
N VAL A 195 0.02 14.89 -8.30
CA VAL A 195 -0.88 14.85 -7.14
C VAL A 195 -0.10 14.70 -5.82
N ALA A 196 1.18 15.12 -5.83
CA ALA A 196 2.13 15.10 -4.72
C ALA A 196 2.34 13.72 -4.07
N LYS A 197 2.20 12.61 -4.80
CA LYS A 197 2.42 11.26 -4.27
C LYS A 197 3.78 10.72 -4.74
N THR A 198 4.41 9.93 -3.87
CA THR A 198 5.61 9.16 -4.24
C THR A 198 5.17 7.86 -4.90
N LEU A 199 5.77 7.50 -6.03
CA LEU A 199 5.50 6.21 -6.66
C LEU A 199 6.21 5.12 -5.84
N LEU A 200 5.44 4.15 -5.36
CA LEU A 200 5.92 2.95 -4.68
C LEU A 200 5.63 1.76 -5.58
N THR A 201 6.66 1.02 -5.95
CA THR A 201 6.52 -0.26 -6.65
C THR A 201 6.70 -1.39 -5.65
N LEU A 202 5.81 -2.37 -5.72
CA LEU A 202 5.86 -3.61 -4.94
C LEU A 202 6.13 -4.76 -5.88
N HIS A 203 7.34 -5.29 -5.87
CA HIS A 203 7.68 -6.47 -6.65
C HIS A 203 7.40 -7.72 -5.82
N VAL A 204 6.39 -8.48 -6.24
CA VAL A 204 5.97 -9.72 -5.59
C VAL A 204 6.55 -10.90 -6.36
N SER A 205 7.57 -11.53 -5.78
CA SER A 205 8.26 -12.69 -6.34
C SER A 205 8.03 -13.92 -5.46
N GLY A 206 7.91 -15.10 -6.05
CA GLY A 206 7.73 -16.35 -5.29
C GLY A 206 7.56 -17.54 -6.21
N ASN A 207 8.13 -18.68 -5.81
CA ASN A 207 8.02 -19.92 -6.54
C ASN A 207 6.89 -20.74 -5.90
N SER A 208 5.70 -20.70 -6.47
CA SER A 208 4.60 -21.55 -6.04
C SER A 208 4.42 -22.67 -7.06
N ASN A 209 4.53 -23.92 -6.61
CA ASN A 209 4.16 -25.06 -7.45
C ASN A 209 2.69 -24.90 -7.85
N ARG A 210 2.30 -25.40 -9.03
CA ARG A 210 0.95 -25.19 -9.60
C ARG A 210 -0.18 -25.56 -8.63
N GLU A 211 0.04 -26.57 -7.79
CA GLU A 211 -0.92 -27.03 -6.78
C GLU A 211 -0.97 -26.11 -5.55
N ASP A 212 0.16 -25.60 -5.07
CA ASP A 212 0.24 -24.69 -3.93
C ASP A 212 -0.52 -23.38 -4.18
N VAL A 213 -0.53 -22.87 -5.42
CA VAL A 213 -1.23 -21.62 -5.79
C VAL A 213 -2.74 -21.72 -5.50
N ASN A 214 -3.31 -22.93 -5.42
CA ASN A 214 -4.72 -23.13 -5.11
C ASN A 214 -5.04 -22.98 -3.62
N LEU A 215 -4.02 -22.87 -2.76
CA LEU A 215 -4.18 -22.73 -1.33
C LEU A 215 -3.72 -21.33 -0.88
N PRO A 216 -4.38 -20.72 0.12
CA PRO A 216 -3.90 -19.48 0.74
C PRO A 216 -2.46 -19.58 1.26
N MET A 217 -1.99 -20.79 1.62
CA MET A 217 -0.62 -21.02 2.11
C MET A 217 0.47 -20.61 1.12
N CYS A 218 0.17 -20.51 -0.19
CA CYS A 218 1.13 -19.98 -1.16
C CYS A 218 1.62 -18.56 -0.83
N LEU A 219 0.87 -17.82 0.00
CA LEU A 219 1.25 -16.50 0.49
C LEU A 219 2.57 -16.49 1.27
N GLU A 220 2.94 -17.60 1.91
CA GLU A 220 4.20 -17.72 2.67
C GLU A 220 5.42 -17.78 1.74
N ASN A 221 5.23 -18.32 0.52
CA ASN A 221 6.29 -18.45 -0.48
C ASN A 221 6.53 -17.16 -1.26
N TYR A 222 5.61 -16.19 -1.19
CA TYR A 222 5.82 -14.87 -1.79
C TYR A 222 6.67 -13.96 -0.90
N ARG A 223 7.62 -13.29 -1.54
CA ARG A 223 8.40 -12.17 -1.01
C ARG A 223 7.95 -10.88 -1.68
N VAL A 224 8.00 -9.79 -0.93
CA VAL A 224 7.63 -8.46 -1.42
C VAL A 224 8.83 -7.53 -1.25
N GLU A 225 9.31 -6.99 -2.38
CA GLU A 225 10.36 -5.98 -2.42
C GLU A 225 9.73 -4.62 -2.70
N GLU A 226 10.14 -3.62 -1.91
CA GLU A 226 9.63 -2.24 -2.03
C GLU A 226 10.67 -1.36 -2.69
N GLN A 227 10.26 -0.63 -3.72
CA GLN A 227 11.11 0.37 -4.35
C GLN A 227 10.32 1.68 -4.55
N THR A 228 10.90 2.79 -4.11
CA THR A 228 10.35 4.11 -4.38
C THR A 228 11.01 4.70 -5.61
N ILE A 229 10.20 5.26 -6.50
CA ILE A 229 10.68 5.94 -7.70
C ILE A 229 10.24 7.41 -7.59
N SER A 230 11.23 8.29 -7.53
CA SER A 230 11.02 9.73 -7.47
C SER A 230 11.57 10.40 -8.73
N ARG A 231 11.09 11.62 -8.99
CA ARG A 231 11.68 12.46 -10.04
C ARG A 231 13.13 12.74 -9.66
N TRP A 232 14.03 12.60 -10.64
CA TRP A 232 15.40 13.07 -10.48
C TRP A 232 15.42 14.57 -10.20
N SER A 233 16.09 14.97 -9.12
CA SER A 233 16.32 16.38 -8.78
C SER A 233 17.78 16.74 -9.06
N PRO A 234 18.04 17.74 -9.93
CA PRO A 234 19.39 18.22 -10.18
C PRO A 234 20.08 18.71 -8.89
N GLU A 235 19.31 19.28 -7.96
CA GLU A 235 19.82 19.84 -6.71
C GLU A 235 20.47 18.79 -5.81
N LEU A 236 19.96 17.55 -5.83
CA LEU A 236 20.52 16.42 -5.07
C LEU A 236 21.80 15.84 -5.69
N SER A 237 22.15 16.28 -6.90
CA SER A 237 23.31 15.83 -7.66
C SER A 237 24.39 16.92 -7.75
N ARG A 238 24.17 18.09 -7.14
CA ARG A 238 25.23 19.10 -7.00
C ARG A 238 26.24 18.58 -5.99
N GLU A 239 27.51 18.54 -6.38
CA GLU A 239 28.60 18.30 -5.43
C GLU A 239 28.62 19.45 -4.42
N ASP A 240 28.62 19.12 -3.13
CA ASP A 240 28.79 20.13 -2.07
C ASP A 240 30.22 20.70 -2.19
N GLU A 241 30.34 21.93 -2.72
CA GLU A 241 31.62 22.67 -2.80
C GLU A 241 32.25 22.95 -1.42
N THR A 242 31.60 22.55 -0.32
CA THR A 242 32.05 22.84 1.06
C THR A 242 33.15 21.91 1.58
N THR A 243 33.65 20.96 0.79
CA THR A 243 34.68 20.00 1.27
C THR A 243 36.01 19.98 0.51
N THR A 244 36.35 21.01 -0.26
CA THR A 244 37.72 21.17 -0.78
C THR A 244 38.42 22.34 -0.11
N PRO A 245 39.42 22.13 0.78
CA PRO A 245 40.26 23.23 1.23
C PRO A 245 41.05 23.73 0.02
N LYS A 246 40.77 24.97 -0.40
CA LYS A 246 41.57 25.65 -1.43
C LYS A 246 43.04 25.66 -0.96
N PRO A 247 44.01 25.19 -1.77
CA PRO A 247 45.41 25.27 -1.39
C PRO A 247 45.81 26.75 -1.27
N LYS A 248 46.31 27.15 -0.10
CA LYS A 248 46.95 28.45 0.10
C LYS A 248 48.20 28.49 -0.78
N VAL A 249 48.14 29.24 -1.87
CA VAL A 249 49.33 29.64 -2.61
C VAL A 249 50.06 30.67 -1.76
N THR A 250 51.12 30.23 -1.07
CA THR A 250 52.08 31.15 -0.44
C THR A 250 53.10 31.53 -1.50
N THR A 251 52.96 32.73 -2.07
CA THR A 251 53.95 33.31 -2.95
C THR A 251 55.16 33.74 -2.11
N ASN A 252 56.22 32.92 -2.07
CA ASN A 252 57.51 33.36 -1.54
C ASN A 252 58.21 34.20 -2.60
N VAL A 253 58.24 35.52 -2.41
CA VAL A 253 59.12 36.42 -3.16
C VAL A 253 60.49 36.37 -2.51
N SER A 254 61.40 35.56 -3.04
CA SER A 254 62.82 35.61 -2.70
C SER A 254 63.49 36.73 -3.49
N ASN A 255 63.98 37.73 -2.76
CA ASN A 255 64.85 38.80 -3.27
C ASN A 255 66.07 38.22 -3.99
N LEU A 256 66.26 38.59 -5.25
CA LEU A 256 67.54 38.44 -5.95
C LEU A 256 68.22 39.81 -5.97
N ALA A 257 69.25 39.96 -5.16
CA ALA A 257 70.24 41.02 -5.30
C ALA A 257 71.34 40.54 -6.26
N THR A 258 71.75 41.41 -7.18
CA THR A 258 72.91 41.25 -8.06
C THR A 258 73.38 42.64 -8.48
N PRO A 259 74.67 42.79 -8.83
CA PRO A 259 75.86 42.78 -7.97
C PRO A 259 76.32 44.20 -7.61
#